data_AF-A0A661PZD1-F1
#
_entry.id   AF-A0A661PZD1-F1
#
_cell.length_a   1.000
_cell.length_b   1.000
_cell.length_c   1.000
_cell.angle_alpha   90.00
_cell.angle_beta   90.00
_cell.angle_gamma   90.00
#
_symmetry.space_group_name_H-M   'P 1'
#
loop_
_entity.id
_entity.type
_entity.pdbx_description
1 polymer ?
#
loop_
_entity_poly.entity_id
_entity_poly.type
_entity_poly.pdbx_seq_one_letter_code
_entity_poly.pdbx_strand_id
1 'polypeptide(L)'
;MFSVGMIYLVIIIICYAFLWPIDRDKVLQSLRLSWQSLLKLLPLLVAIFGLVGLFQEFIPPELVARLLGKSSGLFSLVISTFAGAISIGP
;
A
#
# COMPACT_ATOMS: atom_id res chain seq x y z
N MET A 1 15.44 -6.31 5.52
CA MET A 1 14.12 -5.73 5.90
C MET A 1 13.50 -6.45 7.10
N PHE A 2 13.49 -7.79 7.15
CA PHE A 2 12.98 -8.55 8.30
C PHE A 2 13.64 -8.20 9.66
N SER A 3 14.96 -7.96 9.71
CA SER A 3 15.63 -7.57 10.96
C SER A 3 15.12 -6.27 11.55
N VAL A 4 14.81 -5.27 10.71
CA VAL A 4 14.34 -3.96 11.18
C VAL A 4 12.93 -4.10 11.77
N GLY A 5 12.04 -4.82 11.09
CA GLY A 5 10.69 -5.09 11.61
C GLY A 5 10.71 -5.83 12.95
N MET A 6 11.60 -6.81 13.10
CA MET A 6 11.77 -7.54 14.36
C MET A 6 12.26 -6.63 15.50
N ILE A 7 13.22 -5.74 15.23
CA ILE A 7 13.71 -4.76 16.21
C ILE A 7 12.58 -3.86 16.71
N TYR A 8 11.76 -3.31 15.80
CA TYR A 8 10.63 -2.47 16.19
C TYR A 8 9.61 -3.22 17.05
N LEU A 9 9.29 -4.48 16.71
CA LEU A 9 8.37 -5.30 17.52
C LEU A 9 8.90 -5.53 18.93
N VAL A 10 10.18 -5.85 19.07
CA VAL A 10 10.81 -6.04 20.39
C VAL A 10 10.74 -4.76 21.22
N ILE A 11 11.07 -3.60 20.63
CA ILE A 11 10.99 -2.30 21.32
C ILE A 11 9.56 -2.01 21.78
N ILE A 12 8.56 -2.22 20.92
CA ILE A 12 7.15 -1.99 21.24
C ILE A 12 6.73 -2.90 22.41
N ILE A 13 7.06 -4.19 22.37
CA ILE A 13 6.72 -5.14 23.45
C ILE A 13 7.35 -4.69 24.77
N ILE A 14 8.62 -4.28 24.75
CA ILE A 14 9.33 -3.80 25.94
C ILE A 14 8.64 -2.54 26.48
N CYS A 15 8.35 -1.55 25.65
CA CYS A 15 7.66 -0.33 26.07
C CYS A 15 6.29 -0.63 26.69
N TYR A 16 5.50 -1.51 26.09
CA TYR A 16 4.20 -1.90 26.63
C TYR A 16 4.31 -2.70 27.93
N ALA A 17 5.31 -3.57 28.07
CA ALA A 17 5.58 -4.29 29.31
C ALA A 17 5.95 -3.35 30.47
N PHE A 18 6.73 -2.30 30.18
CA PHE A 18 7.08 -1.26 31.16
C PHE A 18 5.90 -0.34 31.53
N LEU A 19 5.03 -0.01 30.57
CA LEU A 19 3.85 0.83 30.82
C LEU A 19 2.71 0.09 31.52
N TRP A 20 2.64 -1.24 31.37
CA TRP A 20 1.59 -2.07 31.95
C TRP A 20 1.39 -1.90 33.47
N PRO A 21 2.41 -1.85 34.33
CA PRO A 21 2.22 -1.59 35.75
C PRO A 21 1.88 -0.13 36.10
N ILE A 22 2.12 0.83 35.20
CA ILE A 22 1.93 2.27 35.47
C ILE A 22 0.47 2.67 35.27
N ASP A 23 -0.09 2.36 34.11
CA ASP A 23 -1.45 2.78 33.74
C ASP A 23 -2.03 1.80 32.71
N ARG A 24 -2.69 0.75 33.21
CA ARG A 24 -3.27 -0.31 32.37
C ARG A 24 -4.36 0.21 31.45
N ASP A 25 -5.15 1.16 31.93
CA ASP A 25 -6.27 1.70 31.17
C ASP A 25 -5.78 2.47 29.94
N LYS A 26 -4.72 3.28 30.09
CA LYS A 26 -4.09 3.97 28.94
C LYS A 26 -3.45 2.99 27.96
N VAL A 27 -2.81 1.93 28.44
CA VAL A 27 -2.23 0.87 27.58
C VAL A 27 -3.30 0.16 26.75
N LEU A 28 -4.41 -0.24 27.38
CA LEU A 28 -5.52 -0.87 26.69
C LEU A 28 -6.20 0.10 25.70
N GLN A 29 -6.34 1.37 26.09
CA GLN A 29 -6.89 2.41 25.23
C GLN A 29 -6.03 2.65 23.99
N SER A 30 -4.70 2.77 24.14
CA SER A 30 -3.80 2.97 23.00
C SER A 30 -3.85 1.78 22.04
N LEU A 31 -3.85 0.55 22.58
CA LEU A 31 -3.95 -0.66 21.77
C LEU A 31 -5.26 -0.72 20.99
N ARG A 32 -6.38 -0.35 21.63
CA ARG A 32 -7.71 -0.30 20.99
C ARG A 32 -7.78 0.76 19.88
N LEU A 33 -7.20 1.94 20.11
CA LEU A 33 -7.14 3.02 19.11
C LEU A 33 -6.29 2.61 17.90
N SER A 34 -5.11 2.03 18.15
CA SER A 34 -4.25 1.50 17.08
C SER A 34 -4.95 0.40 16.29
N TRP A 35 -5.64 -0.53 16.97
CA TRP A 35 -6.42 -1.59 16.34
C TRP A 35 -7.56 -1.04 15.47
N GLN A 36 -8.32 -0.07 15.99
CA GLN A 36 -9.38 0.57 15.22
C GLN A 36 -8.84 1.31 14.00
N SER A 37 -7.68 1.95 14.11
CA SER A 37 -7.02 2.64 13.01
C SER A 37 -6.57 1.66 11.93
N LEU A 38 -6.01 0.50 12.32
CA LEU A 38 -5.69 -0.58 11.40
C LEU A 38 -6.93 -1.11 10.66
N LEU A 39 -8.04 -1.32 11.39
CA LEU A 39 -9.31 -1.74 10.78
C LEU A 39 -9.89 -0.71 9.81
N LYS A 40 -9.68 0.60 10.04
CA LYS A 40 -10.11 1.64 9.09
C LYS A 40 -9.28 1.64 7.80
N LEU A 41 -8.02 1.23 7.86
CA LEU A 41 -7.15 1.13 6.69
C LEU A 41 -7.41 -0.12 5.86
N LEU A 42 -7.89 -1.20 6.47
CA LEU A 42 -8.17 -2.47 5.79
C LEU A 42 -9.10 -2.34 4.56
N PRO A 43 -10.28 -1.67 4.63
CA PRO A 43 -11.14 -1.49 3.47
C PRO A 43 -10.45 -0.77 2.31
N LEU A 44 -9.65 0.26 2.62
CA LEU A 44 -8.87 0.98 1.62
C LEU A 44 -7.83 0.06 0.98
N LEU A 45 -7.10 -0.73 1.77
CA LEU A 45 -6.13 -1.69 1.26
C LEU A 45 -6.79 -2.76 0.40
N VAL A 46 -7.94 -3.30 0.81
CA VAL A 46 -8.71 -4.26 0.01
C VAL A 46 -9.15 -3.64 -1.31
N ALA A 47 -9.62 -2.40 -1.30
CA ALA A 47 -9.98 -1.69 -2.53
C ALA A 47 -8.77 -1.50 -3.46
N ILE A 48 -7.63 -1.07 -2.91
CA ILE A 48 -6.39 -0.86 -3.69
C ILE A 48 -5.89 -2.20 -4.24
N PHE A 49 -5.73 -3.23 -3.42
CA PHE A 49 -5.24 -4.53 -3.88
C PHE A 49 -6.23 -5.21 -4.83
N GLY A 50 -7.53 -5.07 -4.60
CA GLY A 50 -8.56 -5.55 -5.50
C GLY A 50 -8.48 -4.86 -6.86
N LEU A 51 -8.32 -3.53 -6.87
CA LEU A 51 -8.15 -2.77 -8.09
C LEU A 51 -6.85 -3.17 -8.81
N VAL A 52 -5.72 -3.25 -8.11
CA VAL A 52 -4.44 -3.68 -8.69
C VAL A 52 -4.55 -5.10 -9.27
N GLY A 53 -5.19 -6.03 -8.56
CA GLY A 53 -5.42 -7.39 -9.05
C GLY A 53 -6.30 -7.43 -10.29
N LEU A 54 -7.40 -6.66 -10.31
CA LEU A 54 -8.23 -6.51 -11.50
C LEU A 54 -7.45 -5.90 -12.67
N PHE A 55 -6.66 -4.86 -12.43
CA PHE A 55 -5.84 -4.25 -13.47
C PHE A 55 -4.78 -5.20 -14.02
N GLN A 56 -4.17 -6.05 -13.18
CA GLN A 56 -3.21 -7.05 -13.67
C GLN A 56 -3.87 -8.11 -14.55
N GLU A 57 -5.11 -8.51 -14.24
CA GLU A 57 -5.85 -9.47 -15.05
C GLU A 57 -6.35 -8.86 -16.36
N PHE A 58 -6.92 -7.65 -16.31
CA PHE A 58 -7.49 -6.98 -17.49
C PHE A 58 -6.45 -6.30 -18.37
N ILE A 59 -5.36 -5.80 -17.78
CA ILE A 59 -4.25 -5.13 -18.46
C ILE A 59 -2.95 -5.80 -18.02
N PRO A 60 -2.66 -7.01 -18.54
CA PRO A 60 -1.47 -7.74 -18.15
C PRO A 60 -0.21 -6.96 -18.56
N PRO A 61 0.88 -7.05 -17.77
CA PRO A 61 2.10 -6.28 -17.99
C PRO A 61 2.71 -6.51 -19.38
N GLU A 62 2.44 -7.65 -20.02
CA GLU A 62 2.83 -7.95 -21.40
C GLU A 62 2.08 -7.07 -22.41
N LEU A 63 0.80 -6.78 -22.17
CA LEU A 63 0.00 -5.89 -23.01
C LEU A 63 0.50 -4.45 -22.88
N VAL A 64 0.82 -4.02 -21.65
CA VAL A 64 1.43 -2.72 -21.37
C VAL A 64 2.80 -2.62 -22.07
N ALA A 65 3.64 -3.65 -21.96
CA ALA A 65 4.95 -3.69 -22.60
C ALA A 65 4.84 -3.68 -24.14
N ARG A 66 3.83 -4.33 -24.70
CA ARG A 66 3.60 -4.35 -26.16
C ARG A 66 2.97 -3.07 -26.69
N LEU A 67 2.17 -2.34 -25.91
CA LEU A 67 1.51 -1.11 -26.34
C LEU A 67 2.32 0.14 -26.03
N LEU A 68 3.00 0.18 -24.88
CA LEU A 68 3.69 1.36 -24.35
C LEU A 68 5.21 1.13 -24.21
N GLY A 69 5.73 -0.07 -24.52
CA GLY A 69 7.16 -0.36 -24.46
C GLY A 69 7.97 0.19 -25.63
N LYS A 70 9.30 0.23 -25.42
CA LYS A 70 10.29 0.76 -26.39
C LYS A 70 10.27 0.06 -27.75
N SER A 71 9.78 -1.18 -27.83
CA SER A 71 9.70 -1.95 -29.08
C SER A 71 8.61 -1.49 -30.04
N SER A 72 7.68 -0.64 -29.58
CA SER A 72 6.43 -0.34 -30.31
C SER A 72 6.49 0.95 -31.13
N GLY A 73 7.68 1.55 -31.25
CA GLY A 73 7.98 2.63 -32.19
C GLY A 73 7.25 3.96 -31.91
N LEU A 74 7.07 4.79 -32.94
CA LEU A 74 6.41 6.09 -32.84
C LEU A 74 4.94 6.01 -32.36
N PHE A 75 4.27 4.88 -32.61
CA PHE A 75 2.86 4.70 -32.28
C PHE A 75 2.63 4.60 -30.77
N SER A 76 3.53 3.93 -30.04
CA SER A 76 3.47 3.90 -28.57
C SER A 76 3.74 5.27 -27.96
N LEU A 77 4.58 6.09 -28.58
CA LEU A 77 4.89 7.43 -28.11
C LEU A 77 3.67 8.37 -28.20
N VAL A 78 2.91 8.29 -29.29
CA VAL A 78 1.68 9.08 -29.46
C VAL A 78 0.62 8.62 -28.47
N ILE A 79 0.35 7.30 -28.38
CA ILE A 79 -0.67 6.77 -27.47
C ILE A 79 -0.31 7.05 -26.01
N SER A 80 0.94 6.87 -25.61
CA SER A 80 1.41 7.15 -24.24
C SER A 80 1.26 8.63 -23.88
N THR A 81 1.57 9.52 -24.84
CA THR A 81 1.44 10.97 -24.65
C THR A 81 -0.02 11.36 -24.46
N PHE A 82 -0.93 10.87 -25.30
CA PHE A 82 -2.36 11.17 -25.16
C PHE A 82 -2.98 10.52 -23.92
N ALA A 83 -2.67 9.25 -23.63
CA ALA A 83 -3.14 8.57 -22.43
C ALA A 83 -2.62 9.24 -21.16
N GLY A 84 -1.35 9.64 -21.13
CA GLY A 84 -0.74 10.39 -20.04
C GLY A 84 -1.35 11.78 -19.88
N ALA A 85 -1.60 12.49 -20.98
CA ALA A 85 -2.24 13.81 -20.98
C ALA A 85 -3.72 13.78 -20.55
N ILE A 86 -4.40 12.64 -20.69
CA ILE A 86 -5.77 12.42 -20.19
C ILE A 86 -5.75 11.93 -18.74
N SER A 87 -4.74 11.16 -18.34
CA SER A 87 -4.58 10.64 -16.97
C SER A 87 -4.07 11.69 -15.98
N ILE A 88 -3.26 12.64 -16.44
CA ILE A 88 -3.14 13.96 -15.82
C ILE A 88 -4.48 14.62 -16.09
N GLY A 89 -5.37 14.66 -15.10
CA GLY A 89 -6.56 15.51 -15.18
C GLY A 89 -6.17 17.00 -15.25
N PRO A 90 -7.12 17.94 -15.12
CA PRO A 90 -6.76 19.33 -14.86
C PRO A 90 -5.85 19.48 -13.64
#